data_AF-A0A3B9PSD6-F1
#
_entry.id   AF-A0A3B9PSD6-F1
#
_cell.length_a   1.000
_cell.length_b   1.000
_cell.length_c   1.000
_cell.angle_alpha   90.00
_cell.angle_beta   90.00
_cell.angle_gamma   90.00
#
_symmetry.space_group_name_H-M   'P 1'
#
loop_
_entity.id
_entity.type
_entity.pdbx_description
1 polymer ?
#
loop_
_entity_poly.entity_id
_entity_poly.type
_entity_poly.pdbx_seq_one_letter_code
_entity_poly.pdbx_strand_id
1 'polypeptide(L)'
;LGTDGIPEIHLTPANSNQIKEVQIYQCLKTANNIARFWRDVESKRVGNTWTAKLHVMNVDDYVFSYANIRYANNLVISSDFEAVIPSKIGNAVATDQKTDELPGGASLWSFAAPAEGVGGIEGFRPINNHRGTSSAQFADPKWKAPAGASLEFMFYCTQPQNISLSTDSRHTTSIEITASDDWQTMVIHPKNLSNAHGAKLDDWSKVGKIELRPTPGADITKVVFANFKWKNEKEIK
;
A
#
# COMPACT_ATOMS: atom_id res chain seq x y z
N LEU A 1 -23.13 -13.06 1.08
CA LEU A 1 -22.31 -13.08 2.31
C LEU A 1 -21.98 -14.53 2.60
N GLY A 2 -20.79 -14.81 3.13
CA GLY A 2 -20.46 -16.10 3.72
C GLY A 2 -21.27 -16.34 5.00
N THR A 3 -21.20 -17.56 5.54
CA THR A 3 -21.93 -17.93 6.79
C THR A 3 -21.44 -17.17 8.02
N ASP A 4 -20.23 -16.60 7.95
CA ASP A 4 -19.63 -15.75 8.98
C ASP A 4 -19.96 -14.25 8.81
N GLY A 5 -20.81 -13.91 7.84
CA GLY A 5 -21.18 -12.52 7.54
C GLY A 5 -20.12 -11.73 6.77
N ILE A 6 -19.00 -12.34 6.37
CA ILE A 6 -17.99 -11.65 5.55
C ILE A 6 -18.49 -11.61 4.09
N PRO A 7 -18.36 -10.49 3.37
CA PRO A 7 -18.65 -10.46 1.94
C PRO A 7 -17.75 -11.44 1.18
N GLU A 8 -18.32 -12.19 0.24
CA GLU A 8 -17.60 -13.16 -0.57
C GLU A 8 -17.86 -12.90 -2.04
N ILE A 9 -16.82 -13.06 -2.86
CA ILE A 9 -16.96 -13.20 -4.31
C ILE A 9 -16.88 -14.67 -4.67
N HIS A 10 -17.79 -15.12 -5.53
CA HIS A 10 -17.85 -16.49 -6.03
C HIS A 10 -17.74 -16.44 -7.54
N LEU A 11 -16.72 -17.11 -8.08
CA LEU A 11 -16.45 -17.15 -9.51
C LEU A 11 -16.53 -18.59 -9.99
N THR A 12 -17.31 -18.84 -11.04
CA THR A 12 -17.38 -20.15 -11.69
C THR A 12 -17.01 -19.98 -13.17
N PRO A 13 -15.72 -19.81 -13.50
CA PRO A 13 -15.33 -19.60 -14.88
C PRO A 13 -15.50 -20.88 -15.70
N ALA A 14 -15.80 -20.72 -17.00
CA ALA A 14 -15.88 -21.83 -17.93
C ALA A 14 -14.52 -22.55 -18.05
N ASN A 15 -14.54 -23.82 -18.47
CA ASN A 15 -13.32 -24.62 -18.68
C ASN A 15 -12.39 -24.64 -17.46
N SER A 16 -12.94 -24.85 -16.26
CA SER A 16 -12.22 -24.81 -14.96
C SER A 16 -10.96 -25.69 -14.88
N ASN A 17 -10.87 -26.73 -15.71
CA ASN A 17 -9.71 -27.62 -15.81
C ASN A 17 -8.52 -27.00 -16.57
N GLN A 18 -8.74 -25.92 -17.32
CA GLN A 18 -7.72 -25.20 -18.08
C GLN A 18 -7.23 -23.94 -17.37
N ILE A 19 -7.75 -23.64 -16.17
CA ILE A 19 -7.38 -22.44 -15.43
C ILE A 19 -6.04 -22.68 -14.74
N LYS A 20 -5.08 -21.80 -15.03
CA LYS A 20 -3.76 -21.77 -14.41
C LYS A 20 -3.77 -20.98 -13.11
N GLU A 21 -4.52 -19.88 -13.07
CA GLU A 21 -4.51 -18.92 -11.96
C GLU A 21 -5.82 -18.11 -11.95
N VAL A 22 -6.34 -17.85 -10.75
CA VAL A 22 -7.40 -16.87 -10.51
C VAL A 22 -6.89 -15.88 -9.48
N GLN A 23 -6.67 -14.65 -9.92
CA GLN A 23 -6.26 -13.55 -9.04
C GLN A 23 -7.46 -12.66 -8.78
N ILE A 24 -7.83 -12.50 -7.51
CA ILE A 24 -8.98 -11.69 -7.10
C ILE A 24 -8.45 -10.42 -6.44
N TYR A 25 -9.03 -9.29 -6.80
CA TYR A 25 -8.65 -7.98 -6.29
C TYR A 25 -9.80 -7.35 -5.55
N GLN A 26 -9.51 -6.69 -4.43
CA GLN A 26 -10.48 -5.84 -3.73
C GLN A 26 -9.99 -4.40 -3.60
N CYS A 27 -10.93 -3.46 -3.55
CA CYS A 27 -10.68 -2.08 -3.15
C CYS A 27 -11.74 -1.65 -2.13
N LEU A 28 -11.32 -0.94 -1.09
CA LEU A 28 -12.20 -0.43 -0.04
C LEU A 28 -12.53 1.06 -0.27
N LYS A 29 -13.80 1.43 -0.09
CA LYS A 29 -14.36 2.80 0.03
C LYS A 29 -14.21 3.72 -1.19
N THR A 30 -13.09 3.68 -1.90
CA THR A 30 -12.70 4.70 -2.87
C THR A 30 -13.47 4.56 -4.19
N ALA A 31 -14.50 5.40 -4.35
CA ALA A 31 -15.33 5.43 -5.56
C ALA A 31 -14.56 5.95 -6.79
N ASN A 32 -13.66 6.94 -6.60
CA ASN A 32 -12.83 7.48 -7.67
C ASN A 32 -11.85 6.42 -8.20
N ASN A 33 -12.06 5.94 -9.43
CA ASN A 33 -11.34 4.82 -10.01
C ASN A 33 -9.82 5.04 -10.10
N ILE A 34 -9.36 6.26 -10.38
CA ILE A 34 -7.92 6.58 -10.47
C ILE A 34 -7.21 6.62 -9.11
N ALA A 35 -7.97 6.70 -8.01
CA ALA A 35 -7.43 6.78 -6.65
C ALA A 35 -7.53 5.44 -5.90
N ARG A 36 -8.01 4.38 -6.56
CA ARG A 36 -8.18 3.06 -5.93
C ARG A 36 -6.83 2.39 -5.68
N PHE A 37 -6.67 1.90 -4.46
CA PHE A 37 -5.67 0.89 -4.15
C PHE A 37 -6.34 -0.49 -4.23
N TRP A 38 -5.77 -1.37 -5.06
CA TRP A 38 -6.25 -2.74 -5.24
C TRP A 38 -5.38 -3.69 -4.43
N ARG A 39 -6.01 -4.42 -3.52
CA ARG A 39 -5.37 -5.48 -2.75
C ARG A 39 -5.54 -6.81 -3.47
N ASP A 40 -4.52 -7.64 -3.43
CA ASP A 40 -4.67 -9.06 -3.71
C ASP A 40 -5.47 -9.74 -2.59
N VAL A 41 -6.37 -10.63 -2.98
CA VAL A 41 -7.19 -11.42 -2.05
C VAL A 41 -6.93 -12.90 -2.31
N GLU A 42 -6.66 -13.64 -1.24
CA GLU A 42 -6.53 -15.09 -1.33
C GLU A 42 -7.85 -15.70 -1.78
N SER A 43 -7.80 -16.51 -2.84
CA SER A 43 -8.93 -17.27 -3.35
C SER A 43 -8.73 -18.77 -3.14
N LYS A 44 -9.82 -19.47 -2.83
CA LYS A 44 -9.82 -20.92 -2.64
C LYS A 44 -10.75 -21.56 -3.65
N ARG A 45 -10.27 -22.62 -4.31
CA ARG A 45 -11.07 -23.43 -5.22
C ARG A 45 -11.85 -24.48 -4.44
N VAL A 46 -13.17 -24.46 -4.59
CA VAL A 46 -14.08 -25.49 -4.08
C VAL A 46 -14.84 -26.05 -5.27
N GLY A 47 -14.46 -27.24 -5.72
CA GLY A 47 -14.99 -27.83 -6.95
C GLY A 47 -14.64 -26.99 -8.19
N ASN A 48 -15.65 -26.39 -8.81
CA ASN A 48 -15.51 -25.51 -9.99
C ASN A 48 -15.63 -24.01 -9.66
N THR A 49 -15.77 -23.67 -8.38
CA THR A 49 -15.95 -22.29 -7.94
C THR A 49 -14.71 -21.82 -7.18
N TRP A 50 -14.27 -20.60 -7.46
CA TRP A 50 -13.28 -19.88 -6.67
C TRP A 50 -14.03 -18.93 -5.75
N THR A 51 -13.76 -19.04 -4.46
CA THR A 51 -14.34 -18.17 -3.45
C THR A 51 -13.23 -17.36 -2.78
N ALA A 52 -13.44 -16.06 -2.59
CA ALA A 52 -12.56 -15.22 -1.78
C ALA A 52 -13.37 -14.37 -0.81
N LYS A 53 -12.83 -14.23 0.41
CA LYS A 53 -13.39 -13.40 1.47
C LYS A 53 -12.88 -11.98 1.33
N LEU A 54 -13.81 -11.04 1.18
CA LEU A 54 -13.53 -9.63 1.01
C LEU A 54 -13.59 -8.93 2.36
N HIS A 55 -12.47 -8.92 3.07
CA HIS A 55 -12.39 -8.28 4.38
C HIS A 55 -12.60 -6.77 4.25
N VAL A 56 -13.55 -6.23 5.02
CA VAL A 56 -13.90 -4.81 5.06
C VAL A 56 -13.71 -4.23 6.46
N MET A 57 -13.44 -2.92 6.54
CA MET A 57 -13.34 -2.19 7.81
C MET A 57 -14.66 -1.56 8.24
N ASN A 58 -15.54 -1.25 7.28
CA ASN A 58 -16.84 -0.63 7.51
C ASN A 58 -17.84 -1.27 6.55
N VAL A 59 -18.94 -1.79 7.10
CA VAL A 59 -19.98 -2.48 6.33
C VAL A 59 -20.89 -1.52 5.57
N ASP A 60 -20.85 -0.23 5.88
CA ASP A 60 -21.63 0.82 5.23
C ASP A 60 -20.85 1.58 4.13
N ASP A 61 -19.56 1.29 3.97
CA ASP A 61 -18.75 1.79 2.86
C ASP A 61 -18.78 0.79 1.68
N TYR A 62 -18.46 1.27 0.47
CA TYR A 62 -18.33 0.38 -0.69
C TYR A 62 -17.15 -0.59 -0.54
N VAL A 63 -17.37 -1.83 -0.98
CA VAL A 63 -16.33 -2.76 -1.42
C VAL A 63 -16.45 -2.95 -2.93
N PHE A 64 -15.32 -2.86 -3.62
CA PHE A 64 -15.21 -3.14 -5.04
C PHE A 64 -14.39 -4.41 -5.25
N SER A 65 -14.76 -5.25 -6.21
CA SER A 65 -14.02 -6.47 -6.50
C SER A 65 -14.12 -6.86 -7.97
N TYR A 66 -13.06 -7.48 -8.47
CA TYR A 66 -13.06 -8.20 -9.74
C TYR A 66 -11.94 -9.25 -9.71
N ALA A 67 -11.90 -10.11 -10.71
CA ALA A 67 -10.85 -11.10 -10.84
C ALA A 67 -10.26 -11.15 -12.24
N ASN A 68 -8.99 -11.55 -12.31
CA ASN A 68 -8.32 -11.96 -13.54
C ASN A 68 -8.15 -13.48 -13.53
N ILE A 69 -8.64 -14.13 -14.57
CA ILE A 69 -8.59 -15.58 -14.76
C ILE A 69 -7.63 -15.87 -15.91
N ARG A 70 -6.53 -16.55 -15.61
CA ARG A 70 -5.51 -16.94 -16.58
C ARG A 70 -5.68 -18.41 -16.95
N TYR A 71 -5.84 -18.67 -18.24
CA TYR A 71 -5.93 -20.02 -18.78
C TYR A 71 -4.56 -20.54 -19.25
N ALA A 72 -4.45 -21.86 -19.40
CA ALA A 72 -3.24 -22.54 -19.83
C ALA A 72 -2.74 -22.10 -21.22
N ASN A 73 -3.64 -21.61 -22.08
CA ASN A 73 -3.32 -21.04 -23.38
C ASN A 73 -2.90 -19.56 -23.32
N ASN A 74 -2.61 -19.04 -22.12
CA ASN A 74 -2.23 -17.65 -21.84
C ASN A 74 -3.33 -16.60 -22.09
N LEU A 75 -4.58 -17.00 -22.39
CA LEU A 75 -5.70 -16.06 -22.36
C LEU A 75 -5.94 -15.59 -20.93
N VAL A 76 -6.20 -14.30 -20.78
CA VAL A 76 -6.62 -13.68 -19.53
C VAL A 76 -8.00 -13.08 -19.75
N ILE A 77 -8.96 -13.47 -18.92
CA ILE A 77 -10.31 -12.93 -18.91
C ILE A 77 -10.55 -12.30 -17.56
N SER A 78 -11.10 -11.10 -17.55
CA SER A 78 -11.55 -10.45 -16.31
C SER A 78 -13.02 -10.80 -16.04
N SER A 79 -13.36 -10.99 -14.77
CA SER A 79 -14.76 -11.06 -14.35
C SER A 79 -15.46 -9.72 -14.55
N ASP A 80 -16.78 -9.71 -14.33
CA ASP A 80 -17.49 -8.47 -14.09
C ASP A 80 -16.89 -7.70 -12.91
N PHE A 81 -17.06 -6.38 -12.96
CA PHE A 81 -16.68 -5.48 -11.90
C PHE A 81 -17.83 -5.33 -10.91
N GLU A 82 -17.60 -5.72 -9.67
CA GLU A 82 -18.60 -5.69 -8.60
C GLU A 82 -18.40 -4.48 -7.68
N ALA A 83 -19.51 -3.88 -7.25
CA ALA A 83 -19.55 -2.77 -6.31
C ALA A 83 -20.75 -2.93 -5.36
N VAL A 84 -20.47 -3.14 -4.07
CA VAL A 84 -21.51 -3.42 -3.08
C VAL A 84 -21.26 -2.65 -1.79
N ILE A 85 -22.34 -2.28 -1.10
CA ILE A 85 -22.29 -1.88 0.31
C ILE A 85 -22.68 -3.13 1.13
N PRO A 86 -21.75 -3.73 1.90
CA PRO A 86 -21.99 -5.00 2.59
C PRO A 86 -23.27 -5.07 3.43
N SER A 87 -23.61 -4.01 4.16
CA SER A 87 -24.82 -3.95 4.98
C SER A 87 -26.12 -4.01 4.17
N LYS A 88 -26.08 -3.72 2.86
CA LYS A 88 -27.24 -3.81 1.96
C LYS A 88 -27.52 -5.21 1.44
N ILE A 89 -26.59 -6.16 1.63
CA ILE A 89 -26.73 -7.55 1.16
C ILE A 89 -26.88 -8.56 2.31
N GLY A 90 -27.09 -8.08 3.54
CA GLY A 90 -27.39 -8.88 4.72
C GLY A 90 -26.66 -8.41 5.98
N ASN A 91 -26.59 -9.27 6.99
CA ASN A 91 -25.93 -8.99 8.26
C ASN A 91 -24.40 -9.12 8.13
N ALA A 92 -23.78 -8.16 7.43
CA ALA A 92 -22.36 -8.16 7.18
C ALA A 92 -21.54 -7.85 8.45
N VAL A 93 -20.32 -8.37 8.49
CA VAL A 93 -19.36 -8.15 9.60
C VAL A 93 -18.07 -7.52 9.07
N ALA A 94 -17.63 -6.45 9.73
CA ALA A 94 -16.30 -5.87 9.50
C ALA A 94 -15.23 -6.70 10.22
N THR A 95 -14.20 -7.09 9.49
CA THR A 95 -13.13 -7.99 9.98
C THR A 95 -11.72 -7.45 9.71
N ASP A 96 -11.62 -6.32 9.01
CA ASP A 96 -10.36 -5.59 8.85
C ASP A 96 -10.35 -4.37 9.77
N GLN A 97 -9.15 -3.91 10.12
CA GLN A 97 -8.96 -2.78 11.03
C GLN A 97 -7.93 -1.82 10.47
N LYS A 98 -8.17 -0.53 10.71
CA LYS A 98 -7.19 0.52 10.46
C LYS A 98 -5.95 0.25 11.31
N THR A 99 -4.77 0.52 10.76
CA THR A 99 -3.50 0.44 11.47
C THR A 99 -2.66 1.67 11.16
N ASP A 100 -1.91 2.13 12.16
CA ASP A 100 -0.92 3.17 11.97
C ASP A 100 0.42 2.59 11.50
N GLU A 101 0.65 1.29 11.69
CA GLU A 101 1.80 0.58 11.12
C GLU A 101 1.52 0.16 9.68
N LEU A 102 2.44 0.49 8.77
CA LEU A 102 2.39 0.06 7.39
C LEU A 102 3.09 -1.29 7.22
N PRO A 103 2.69 -2.09 6.21
CA PRO A 103 3.35 -3.34 5.92
C PRO A 103 4.83 -3.10 5.64
N GLY A 104 5.67 -3.83 6.36
CA GLY A 104 7.10 -3.87 6.10
C GLY A 104 7.41 -4.54 4.76
N GLY A 105 8.67 -4.43 4.34
CA GLY A 105 9.18 -5.15 3.18
C GLY A 105 8.82 -4.53 1.83
N ALA A 106 9.16 -5.26 0.77
CA ALA A 106 9.23 -4.72 -0.59
C ALA A 106 7.95 -4.87 -1.42
N SER A 107 6.99 -5.71 -1.00
CA SER A 107 5.86 -6.13 -1.86
C SER A 107 4.93 -4.99 -2.27
N LEU A 108 4.81 -3.96 -1.43
CA LEU A 108 3.97 -2.78 -1.69
C LEU A 108 4.76 -1.58 -2.21
N TRP A 109 6.02 -1.80 -2.61
CA TRP A 109 6.94 -0.77 -3.09
C TRP A 109 7.46 -1.12 -4.49
N SER A 110 7.43 -0.16 -5.40
CA SER A 110 7.95 -0.35 -6.76
C SER A 110 9.48 -0.38 -6.76
N PHE A 111 10.11 -1.23 -7.58
CA PHE A 111 11.57 -1.33 -7.66
C PHE A 111 12.22 -1.47 -6.27
N ALA A 112 11.64 -2.32 -5.43
CA ALA A 112 12.17 -2.67 -4.13
C ALA A 112 12.45 -4.18 -4.06
N ALA A 113 13.43 -4.57 -3.26
CA ALA A 113 13.68 -5.95 -2.87
C ALA A 113 13.77 -6.06 -1.35
N PRO A 114 13.34 -7.18 -0.75
CA PRO A 114 13.54 -7.43 0.68
C PRO A 114 15.02 -7.26 1.05
N ALA A 115 15.27 -6.69 2.22
CA ALA A 115 16.60 -6.49 2.76
C ALA A 115 16.56 -6.58 4.28
N GLU A 116 17.69 -6.95 4.88
CA GLU A 116 17.88 -7.00 6.31
C GLU A 116 19.02 -6.04 6.66
N GLY A 117 18.79 -5.15 7.63
CA GLY A 117 19.84 -4.27 8.16
C GLY A 117 20.55 -4.89 9.35
N VAL A 118 21.34 -4.09 10.05
CA VAL A 118 22.00 -4.53 11.30
C VAL A 118 20.96 -4.99 12.33
N GLY A 119 21.30 -6.03 13.10
CA GLY A 119 20.44 -6.57 14.17
C GLY A 119 19.25 -7.39 13.70
N GLY A 120 19.18 -7.80 12.43
CA GLY A 120 18.10 -8.66 11.92
C GLY A 120 16.80 -7.94 11.60
N ILE A 121 16.81 -6.60 11.54
CA ILE A 121 15.61 -5.82 11.24
C ILE A 121 15.31 -5.93 9.74
N GLU A 122 14.16 -6.54 9.44
CA GLU A 122 13.65 -6.66 8.08
C GLU A 122 13.15 -5.32 7.54
N GLY A 123 13.41 -5.07 6.27
CA GLY A 123 13.00 -3.89 5.54
C GLY A 123 13.04 -4.14 4.04
N PHE A 124 13.29 -3.08 3.28
CA PHE A 124 13.52 -3.18 1.85
C PHE A 124 14.58 -2.20 1.38
N ARG A 125 15.21 -2.54 0.27
CA ARG A 125 16.12 -1.65 -0.46
C ARG A 125 15.52 -1.31 -1.82
N PRO A 126 15.60 -0.04 -2.27
CA PRO A 126 15.38 0.28 -3.66
C PRO A 126 16.43 -0.42 -4.54
N ILE A 127 16.00 -0.97 -5.67
CA ILE A 127 16.85 -1.69 -6.63
C ILE A 127 17.04 -0.93 -7.95
N ASN A 128 16.51 0.29 -8.05
CA ASN A 128 16.67 1.13 -9.22
C ASN A 128 17.06 2.55 -8.77
N ASN A 129 18.33 2.91 -8.94
CA ASN A 129 18.79 4.24 -8.52
C ASN A 129 18.05 5.33 -9.31
N HIS A 130 18.00 5.22 -10.64
CA HIS A 130 17.38 6.25 -11.49
C HIS A 130 15.90 6.52 -11.17
N ARG A 131 15.11 5.47 -10.90
CA ARG A 131 13.67 5.59 -10.64
C ARG A 131 13.34 5.78 -9.17
N GLY A 132 14.21 5.34 -8.26
CA GLY A 132 13.90 5.22 -6.85
C GLY A 132 12.81 4.17 -6.59
N THR A 133 11.96 4.45 -5.62
CA THR A 133 10.85 3.57 -5.20
C THR A 133 9.60 4.37 -4.88
N SER A 134 8.42 3.77 -5.01
CA SER A 134 7.15 4.43 -4.72
C SER A 134 6.12 3.43 -4.19
N SER A 135 5.17 3.90 -3.40
CA SER A 135 4.07 3.08 -2.89
C SER A 135 2.76 3.86 -2.87
N ALA A 136 1.69 3.22 -3.32
CA ALA A 136 0.33 3.75 -3.34
C ALA A 136 -0.55 3.18 -2.19
N GLN A 137 0.06 2.43 -1.27
CA GLN A 137 -0.66 1.79 -0.16
C GLN A 137 -1.38 2.80 0.75
N PHE A 138 -0.94 4.06 0.76
CA PHE A 138 -1.54 5.16 1.54
C PHE A 138 -2.94 5.55 1.06
N ALA A 139 -3.32 5.17 -0.17
CA ALA A 139 -4.68 5.32 -0.66
C ALA A 139 -5.65 4.27 -0.08
N ASP A 140 -5.12 3.18 0.48
CA ASP A 140 -5.92 2.16 1.13
C ASP A 140 -6.45 2.67 2.49
N PRO A 141 -7.77 2.61 2.75
CA PRO A 141 -8.34 3.03 4.04
C PRO A 141 -7.65 2.44 5.29
N LYS A 142 -7.08 1.23 5.19
CA LYS A 142 -6.36 0.56 6.27
C LYS A 142 -5.08 1.30 6.66
N TRP A 143 -4.31 1.75 5.68
CA TRP A 143 -3.00 2.40 5.85
C TRP A 143 -3.02 3.90 5.58
N LYS A 144 -4.19 4.47 5.33
CA LYS A 144 -4.36 5.91 5.13
C LYS A 144 -4.04 6.68 6.40
N ALA A 145 -3.36 7.81 6.29
CA ALA A 145 -2.98 8.60 7.46
C ALA A 145 -4.22 9.03 8.28
N PRO A 146 -4.16 8.95 9.62
CA PRO A 146 -5.03 9.73 10.49
C PRO A 146 -4.87 11.23 10.23
N ALA A 147 -5.91 12.01 10.50
CA ALA A 147 -5.82 13.47 10.45
C ALA A 147 -4.82 13.97 11.51
N GLY A 148 -3.93 14.88 11.12
CA GLY A 148 -2.88 15.44 11.98
C GLY A 148 -1.73 14.47 12.27
N ALA A 149 -1.61 13.36 11.53
CA ALA A 149 -0.48 12.46 11.68
C ALA A 149 0.77 13.00 10.97
N SER A 150 1.94 12.47 11.34
CA SER A 150 3.22 12.59 10.64
C SER A 150 3.69 11.22 10.16
N LEU A 151 4.49 11.16 9.11
CA LEU A 151 5.09 9.92 8.62
C LEU A 151 6.38 9.63 9.38
N GLU A 152 6.45 8.52 10.09
CA GLU A 152 7.68 8.02 10.73
C GLU A 152 8.18 6.79 9.96
N PHE A 153 9.48 6.67 9.77
CA PHE A 153 10.11 5.45 9.25
C PHE A 153 11.55 5.33 9.73
N MET A 154 12.10 4.11 9.63
CA MET A 154 13.50 3.83 9.90
C MET A 154 14.31 3.70 8.63
N PHE A 155 15.58 4.08 8.69
CA PHE A 155 16.54 3.87 7.63
C PHE A 155 17.90 3.42 8.17
N TYR A 156 18.63 2.66 7.35
CA TYR A 156 20.00 2.24 7.60
C TYR A 156 20.85 2.52 6.36
N CYS A 157 21.95 3.24 6.55
CA CYS A 157 22.92 3.53 5.50
C CYS A 157 24.26 3.94 6.11
N THR A 158 25.36 3.40 5.59
CA THR A 158 26.72 3.70 6.05
C THR A 158 27.40 4.82 5.24
N GLN A 159 26.66 5.42 4.30
CA GLN A 159 27.13 6.52 3.46
C GLN A 159 26.03 7.57 3.32
N PRO A 160 26.33 8.86 3.47
CA PRO A 160 25.29 9.87 3.40
C PRO A 160 24.62 9.88 2.02
N GLN A 161 23.29 9.89 1.99
CA GLN A 161 22.50 10.02 0.76
C GLN A 161 21.54 11.19 0.87
N ASN A 162 21.41 11.98 -0.19
CA ASN A 162 20.34 12.96 -0.31
C ASN A 162 19.27 12.41 -1.25
N ILE A 163 18.04 12.35 -0.75
CA ILE A 163 16.91 11.84 -1.53
C ILE A 163 15.74 12.81 -1.43
N SER A 164 14.87 12.80 -2.43
CA SER A 164 13.62 13.56 -2.40
C SER A 164 12.46 12.63 -2.04
N LEU A 165 11.63 13.04 -1.10
CA LEU A 165 10.31 12.47 -0.88
C LEU A 165 9.28 13.35 -1.57
N SER A 166 8.45 12.76 -2.42
CA SER A 166 7.36 13.44 -3.12
C SER A 166 6.03 12.70 -3.00
N THR A 167 4.93 13.43 -3.14
CA THR A 167 3.56 12.91 -3.06
C THR A 167 2.82 13.02 -4.39
N ASP A 168 1.71 12.29 -4.54
CA ASP A 168 0.74 12.45 -5.63
C ASP A 168 0.13 13.86 -5.72
N SER A 169 0.10 14.60 -4.61
CA SER A 169 -0.30 16.02 -4.57
C SER A 169 0.80 17.00 -4.98
N ARG A 170 1.93 16.51 -5.52
CA ARG A 170 3.09 17.30 -5.97
C ARG A 170 3.76 18.13 -4.88
N HIS A 171 3.62 17.72 -3.62
CA HIS A 171 4.42 18.28 -2.54
C HIS A 171 5.71 17.46 -2.44
N THR A 172 6.82 18.13 -2.22
CA THR A 172 8.15 17.51 -2.15
C THR A 172 8.96 18.06 -0.99
N THR A 173 9.88 17.27 -0.49
CA THR A 173 10.91 17.69 0.46
C THR A 173 12.20 16.91 0.21
N SER A 174 13.34 17.53 0.48
CA SER A 174 14.63 16.84 0.47
C SER A 174 14.89 16.27 1.86
N ILE A 175 15.33 15.03 1.93
CA ILE A 175 15.70 14.37 3.17
C ILE A 175 17.15 13.90 3.10
N GLU A 176 17.87 14.17 4.17
CA GLU A 176 19.24 13.72 4.37
C GLU A 176 19.21 12.37 5.08
N ILE A 177 19.69 11.34 4.40
CA ILE A 177 19.98 10.03 4.97
C ILE A 177 21.41 10.10 5.49
N THR A 178 21.57 10.30 6.78
CA THR A 178 22.86 10.37 7.46
C THR A 178 23.53 9.01 7.52
N ALA A 179 24.88 8.99 7.48
CA ALA A 179 25.64 7.76 7.65
C ALA A 179 25.65 7.33 9.12
N SER A 180 25.38 6.05 9.37
CA SER A 180 25.47 5.41 10.67
C SER A 180 25.67 3.91 10.51
N ASP A 181 26.34 3.28 11.47
CA ASP A 181 26.40 1.83 11.62
C ASP A 181 25.15 1.27 12.33
N ASP A 182 24.29 2.15 12.84
CA ASP A 182 23.01 1.83 13.49
C ASP A 182 21.81 2.36 12.70
N TRP A 183 20.64 1.77 12.95
CA TRP A 183 19.37 2.27 12.43
C TRP A 183 19.02 3.65 12.97
N GLN A 184 18.44 4.47 12.11
CA GLN A 184 18.01 5.83 12.42
C GLN A 184 16.53 6.00 12.11
N THR A 185 15.85 6.87 12.86
CA THR A 185 14.43 7.17 12.70
C THR A 185 14.25 8.57 12.13
N MET A 186 13.37 8.70 11.14
CA MET A 186 12.99 9.98 10.54
C MET A 186 11.49 10.22 10.71
N VAL A 187 11.13 11.45 11.06
CA VAL A 187 9.74 11.91 11.13
C VAL A 187 9.55 13.07 10.13
N ILE A 188 8.58 12.91 9.24
CA ILE A 188 8.22 13.91 8.23
C ILE A 188 6.84 14.47 8.57
N HIS A 189 6.84 15.71 9.07
CA HIS A 189 5.61 16.48 9.28
C HIS A 189 5.05 16.98 7.93
N PRO A 190 3.73 17.16 7.80
CA PRO A 190 3.13 17.73 6.59
C PRO A 190 3.81 19.05 6.16
N LYS A 191 4.12 19.92 7.13
CA LYS A 191 4.76 21.23 6.89
C LYS A 191 6.20 21.16 6.34
N ASN A 192 6.83 19.98 6.39
CA ASN A 192 8.16 19.77 5.80
C ASN A 192 8.09 19.72 4.27
N LEU A 193 6.93 19.38 3.69
CA LEU A 193 6.75 19.32 2.24
C LEU A 193 6.16 20.62 1.70
N SER A 194 6.59 20.99 0.50
CA SER A 194 6.04 22.12 -0.24
C SER A 194 5.82 21.78 -1.72
N ASN A 195 4.82 22.39 -2.33
CA ASN A 195 4.65 22.34 -3.79
C ASN A 195 5.51 23.42 -4.49
N ALA A 196 5.45 23.46 -5.82
CA ALA A 196 6.21 24.42 -6.64
C ALA A 196 5.91 25.90 -6.36
N HIS A 197 4.78 26.21 -5.72
CA HIS A 197 4.39 27.56 -5.32
C HIS A 197 4.72 27.87 -3.85
N GLY A 198 5.41 26.96 -3.15
CA GLY A 198 5.78 27.11 -1.74
C GLY A 198 4.66 26.77 -0.75
N ALA A 199 3.46 26.41 -1.22
CA ALA A 199 2.38 25.99 -0.32
C ALA A 199 2.73 24.67 0.37
N LYS A 200 2.46 24.58 1.67
CA LYS A 200 2.76 23.41 2.49
C LYS A 200 1.71 22.33 2.32
N LEU A 201 2.10 21.08 2.52
CA LEU A 201 1.11 19.99 2.60
C LEU A 201 0.27 20.22 3.86
N ASP A 202 -1.05 20.29 3.68
CA ASP A 202 -1.97 20.49 4.81
C ASP A 202 -1.95 19.29 5.76
N ASP A 203 -2.10 18.08 5.22
CA ASP A 203 -2.34 16.86 6.00
C ASP A 203 -2.00 15.61 5.18
N TRP A 204 -1.39 14.60 5.83
CA TRP A 204 -1.04 13.32 5.21
C TRP A 204 -2.26 12.49 4.80
N SER A 205 -3.43 12.70 5.41
CA SER A 205 -4.68 11.99 5.06
C SER A 205 -5.18 12.28 3.64
N LYS A 206 -4.61 13.29 2.97
CA LYS A 206 -4.91 13.61 1.56
C LYS A 206 -3.97 12.89 0.57
N VAL A 207 -2.92 12.23 1.05
CA VAL A 207 -1.89 11.60 0.22
C VAL A 207 -2.23 10.14 -0.03
N GLY A 208 -2.32 9.73 -1.29
CA GLY A 208 -2.54 8.34 -1.69
C GLY A 208 -1.26 7.62 -2.11
N LYS A 209 -0.24 8.36 -2.51
CA LYS A 209 1.04 7.80 -2.98
C LYS A 209 2.22 8.65 -2.53
N ILE A 210 3.30 7.97 -2.14
CA ILE A 210 4.62 8.59 -1.95
C ILE A 210 5.65 7.99 -2.90
N GLU A 211 6.68 8.76 -3.19
CA GLU A 211 7.82 8.37 -3.99
C GLU A 211 9.12 8.90 -3.38
N LEU A 212 10.12 8.03 -3.26
CA LEU A 212 11.47 8.31 -2.80
C LEU A 212 12.42 8.19 -3.99
N ARG A 213 13.15 9.26 -4.34
CA ARG A 213 14.10 9.29 -5.46
C ARG A 213 15.46 9.81 -5.02
N PRO A 214 16.57 9.35 -5.60
CA PRO A 214 17.86 9.99 -5.35
C PRO A 214 17.88 11.40 -5.95
N THR A 215 18.57 12.31 -5.29
CA THR A 215 19.01 13.56 -5.90
C THR A 215 20.30 13.33 -6.72
N PRO A 216 20.73 14.27 -7.57
CA PRO A 216 22.00 14.15 -8.29
C PRO A 216 23.17 13.81 -7.34
N GLY A 217 23.95 12.79 -7.70
CA GLY A 217 25.10 12.31 -6.90
C GLY A 217 24.74 11.32 -5.78
N ALA A 218 23.47 11.09 -5.48
CA ALA A 218 23.05 10.09 -4.51
C ALA A 218 22.84 8.69 -5.14
N ASP A 219 22.94 7.67 -4.29
CA ASP A 219 22.65 6.28 -4.58
C ASP A 219 21.66 5.73 -3.57
N ILE A 220 20.36 5.84 -3.90
CA ILE A 220 19.29 5.35 -3.01
C ILE A 220 19.33 3.82 -2.84
N THR A 221 20.03 3.09 -3.71
CA THR A 221 20.13 1.63 -3.60
C THR A 221 21.02 1.15 -2.45
N LYS A 222 21.73 2.09 -1.80
CA LYS A 222 22.50 1.89 -0.56
C LYS A 222 21.67 2.05 0.71
N VAL A 223 20.43 2.56 0.60
CA VAL A 223 19.57 2.81 1.75
C VAL A 223 18.63 1.63 1.94
N VAL A 224 18.58 1.10 3.17
CA VAL A 224 17.54 0.17 3.59
C VAL A 224 16.50 0.96 4.37
N PHE A 225 15.22 0.83 4.01
CA PHE A 225 14.10 1.43 4.73
C PHE A 225 13.30 0.36 5.47
N ALA A 226 12.75 0.71 6.63
CA ALA A 226 11.92 -0.17 7.44
C ALA A 226 10.88 0.62 8.26
N ASN A 227 9.93 -0.10 8.84
CA ASN A 227 9.04 0.40 9.90
C ASN A 227 8.33 1.73 9.59
N PHE A 228 7.77 1.85 8.39
CA PHE A 228 6.88 2.97 8.06
C PHE A 228 5.64 2.92 8.96
N LYS A 229 5.31 4.04 9.59
CA LYS A 229 4.10 4.18 10.40
C LYS A 229 3.63 5.63 10.49
N TRP A 230 2.37 5.81 10.85
CA TRP A 230 1.80 7.08 11.23
C TRP A 230 2.06 7.37 12.70
N LYS A 231 2.50 8.60 12.99
CA LYS A 231 2.69 9.09 14.35
C LYS A 231 1.74 10.24 14.61
N ASN A 232 0.92 10.12 15.65
CA ASN A 232 0.00 11.19 16.03
C ASN A 232 0.78 12.33 16.70
N GLU A 233 0.58 13.57 16.25
CA GLU A 233 1.32 14.73 16.80
C GLU A 233 1.11 14.94 18.31
N LYS A 234 0.02 14.41 18.89
CA LYS A 234 -0.22 14.45 20.35
C LYS A 234 0.77 13.60 21.17
N GLU A 235 1.46 12.65 20.54
CA GLU A 235 2.49 11.81 21.16
C GLU A 235 3.91 12.41 21.03
N ILE A 236 4.02 13.56 20.36
CA ILE A 236 5.27 14.32 20.20
C ILE A 236 5.22 15.48 21.20
N LYS A 237 5.41 15.17 22.48
CA LYS A 237 5.62 16.16 23.55
C LYS A 237 6.95 15.94 24.22
#